data_AF-A0A959V3Z9-F1
#
_entry.id   AF-A0A959V3Z9-F1
#
_cell.length_a   1.000
_cell.length_b   1.000
_cell.length_c   1.000
_cell.angle_alpha   90.00
_cell.angle_beta   90.00
_cell.angle_gamma   90.00
#
_symmetry.space_group_name_H-M   'P 1'
#
loop_
_entity.id
_entity.type
_entity.pdbx_description
1 polymer ?
#
loop_
_entity_poly.entity_id
_entity_poly.type
_entity_poly.pdbx_seq_one_letter_code
_entity_poly.pdbx_strand_id
1 'polypeptide(L)'
;EHLLSPNKINYLFQGGTLVEEHIIGVPGDLFIRDPERFGGHLNPVRLSKEFVKFNERSFARLLGDMRAYNFVVDVIQDFDQVQYRLRSIDFDQQSYEGRHRIYLPQFYKENLPYVRFAEQYISRENVDQYANEERALLRRRYRIAQDQIDELFDVMRTEVLSSEGHVAQLASELAELHGDPGFRSLDTMGRVLHRHLSRRLELHVPA
;
A
#
# COMPACT_ATOMS: atom_id res chain seq x y z
N GLU A 1 6.58 -5.00 2.26
CA GLU A 1 6.55 -4.71 0.80
C GLU A 1 6.86 -5.93 -0.10
N HIS A 2 7.98 -6.65 0.06
CA HIS A 2 8.40 -7.78 -0.81
C HIS A 2 7.36 -8.90 -1.06
N LEU A 3 6.59 -9.29 -0.04
CA LEU A 3 5.63 -10.42 -0.13
C LEU A 3 4.29 -10.02 -0.77
N LEU A 4 3.85 -8.79 -0.50
CA LEU A 4 2.50 -8.30 -0.81
C LEU A 4 2.52 -7.09 -1.74
N SER A 5 3.57 -6.94 -2.54
CA SER A 5 3.58 -6.05 -3.69
C SER A 5 4.26 -6.75 -4.86
N PRO A 6 4.20 -6.18 -6.06
CA PRO A 6 4.90 -6.75 -7.20
C PRO A 6 6.34 -6.23 -7.28
N ASN A 7 6.83 -5.54 -6.23
CA ASN A 7 8.18 -5.03 -6.12
C ASN A 7 9.01 -6.00 -5.29
N LYS A 8 10.17 -6.38 -5.82
CA LYS A 8 11.19 -7.07 -5.02
C LYS A 8 12.01 -6.01 -4.29
N ILE A 9 12.33 -6.31 -3.02
CA ILE A 9 13.28 -5.54 -2.23
C ILE A 9 14.50 -6.42 -2.04
N ASN A 10 15.66 -5.85 -2.33
CA ASN A 10 16.96 -6.38 -1.94
C ASN A 10 17.46 -5.58 -0.74
N TYR A 11 17.96 -6.28 0.28
CA TYR A 11 18.51 -5.66 1.48
C TYR A 11 19.62 -6.55 2.06
N LEU A 12 20.51 -5.94 2.83
CA LEU A 12 21.54 -6.60 3.63
C LEU A 12 21.34 -6.20 5.09
N PHE A 13 21.30 -7.19 5.98
CA PHE A 13 21.26 -6.95 7.41
C PHE A 13 22.47 -7.59 8.09
N GLN A 14 23.27 -6.77 8.79
CA GLN A 14 24.43 -7.24 9.55
C GLN A 14 24.63 -6.39 10.81
N GLY A 15 24.70 -7.05 11.96
CA GLY A 15 25.05 -6.39 13.23
C GLY A 15 24.13 -5.23 13.63
N GLY A 16 22.83 -5.32 13.33
CA GLY A 16 21.87 -4.24 13.60
C GLY A 16 21.83 -3.14 12.53
N THR A 17 22.69 -3.22 11.50
CA THR A 17 22.66 -2.31 10.36
C THR A 17 21.84 -2.94 9.24
N LEU A 18 20.81 -2.22 8.78
CA LEU A 18 20.03 -2.54 7.59
C LEU A 18 20.48 -1.63 6.45
N VAL A 19 20.86 -2.22 5.32
CA VAL A 19 21.15 -1.52 4.07
C VAL A 19 20.14 -1.99 3.03
N GLU A 20 19.34 -1.08 2.52
CA GLU A 20 18.33 -1.36 1.51
C GLU A 20 18.83 -0.94 0.13
N GLU A 21 18.50 -1.72 -0.90
CA GLU A 21 18.76 -1.34 -2.28
C GLU A 21 17.99 -0.07 -2.64
N HIS A 22 18.66 0.87 -3.32
CA HIS A 22 18.04 2.09 -3.78
C HIS A 22 16.89 1.80 -4.76
N ILE A 23 15.71 2.33 -4.46
CA ILE A 23 14.52 2.18 -5.30
C ILE A 23 14.54 3.25 -6.40
N ILE A 24 14.78 2.80 -7.63
CA ILE A 24 14.83 3.66 -8.82
C ILE A 24 13.44 4.22 -9.17
N GLY A 25 13.39 5.51 -9.49
CA GLY A 25 12.23 6.20 -10.05
C GLY A 25 12.30 7.71 -9.86
N VAL A 26 11.32 8.44 -10.40
CA VAL A 26 11.19 9.89 -10.19
C VAL A 26 10.35 10.13 -8.93
N PRO A 27 10.78 10.95 -7.96
CA PRO A 27 9.95 11.29 -6.80
C PRO A 27 8.56 11.74 -7.20
N GLY A 28 7.52 11.22 -6.53
CA GLY A 28 6.14 11.40 -6.94
C GLY A 28 5.72 12.87 -7.02
N ASP A 29 6.24 13.70 -6.13
CA ASP A 29 5.98 15.14 -6.10
C ASP A 29 6.64 15.89 -7.26
N LEU A 30 7.81 15.43 -7.73
CA LEU A 30 8.46 15.94 -8.94
C LEU A 30 7.77 15.44 -10.19
N PHE A 31 7.43 14.14 -10.24
CA PHE A 31 6.79 13.51 -11.39
C PHE A 31 5.48 14.20 -11.75
N ILE A 32 4.61 14.44 -10.76
CA ILE A 32 3.27 14.99 -11.02
C ILE A 32 3.28 16.49 -11.40
N ARG A 33 4.40 17.20 -11.21
CA ARG A 33 4.56 18.59 -11.67
C ARG A 33 4.74 18.68 -13.19
N ASP A 34 5.35 17.66 -13.79
CA ASP A 34 5.62 17.63 -15.23
C ASP A 34 5.56 16.17 -15.77
N PRO A 35 4.36 15.54 -15.77
CA PRO A 35 4.23 14.13 -16.13
C PRO A 35 4.60 13.83 -17.58
N GLU A 36 4.52 14.82 -18.47
CA GLU A 36 4.90 14.68 -19.88
C GLU A 36 6.42 14.56 -20.03
N ARG A 37 7.18 15.44 -19.36
CA ARG A 37 8.64 15.38 -19.37
C ARG A 37 9.18 14.08 -18.82
N PHE A 38 8.63 13.60 -17.70
CA PHE A 38 9.13 12.39 -17.04
C PHE A 38 8.54 11.11 -17.65
N GLY A 39 7.32 11.17 -18.19
CA GLY A 39 6.64 10.03 -18.80
C GLY A 39 7.02 9.76 -20.26
N GLY A 40 7.59 10.75 -20.97
CA GLY A 40 7.90 10.68 -22.41
C GLY A 40 6.65 10.65 -23.28
N HIS A 41 5.93 9.53 -23.26
CA HIS A 41 4.60 9.35 -23.85
C HIS A 41 3.58 9.13 -22.74
N LEU A 42 3.16 10.23 -22.10
CA LEU A 42 2.23 10.16 -20.98
C LEU A 42 0.95 9.40 -21.36
N ASN A 43 0.61 8.35 -20.60
CA ASN A 43 -0.68 7.70 -20.66
C ASN A 43 -1.47 7.99 -19.38
N PRO A 44 -2.38 8.98 -19.38
CA PRO A 44 -3.06 9.43 -18.18
C PRO A 44 -3.90 8.34 -17.50
N VAL A 45 -4.56 7.50 -18.29
CA VAL A 45 -5.40 6.40 -17.78
C VAL A 45 -4.54 5.38 -17.04
N ARG A 46 -3.34 5.04 -17.57
CA ARG A 46 -2.43 4.09 -16.92
C ARG A 46 -1.83 4.63 -15.64
N LEU A 47 -1.43 5.90 -15.62
CA LEU A 47 -0.91 6.53 -14.40
C LEU A 47 -1.98 6.57 -13.32
N SER A 48 -3.21 6.97 -13.69
CA SER A 48 -4.36 7.02 -12.79
C SER A 48 -4.71 5.63 -12.25
N LYS A 49 -4.73 4.61 -13.13
CA LYS A 49 -4.91 3.21 -12.75
C LYS A 49 -3.85 2.78 -11.73
N GLU A 50 -2.58 3.08 -11.97
CA GLU A 50 -1.52 2.70 -11.04
C GLU A 50 -1.63 3.43 -9.70
N PHE A 51 -2.04 4.71 -9.67
CA PHE A 51 -2.27 5.43 -8.42
C PHE A 51 -3.40 4.79 -7.59
N VAL A 52 -4.50 4.35 -8.22
CA VAL A 52 -5.57 3.60 -7.54
C VAL A 52 -5.03 2.29 -6.95
N LYS A 53 -4.25 1.54 -7.73
CA LYS A 53 -3.63 0.29 -7.26
C LYS A 53 -2.65 0.52 -6.12
N PHE A 54 -1.87 1.59 -6.17
CA PHE A 54 -0.96 1.98 -5.10
C PHE A 54 -1.70 2.34 -3.81
N ASN A 55 -2.83 3.04 -3.91
CA ASN A 55 -3.71 3.30 -2.77
C ASN A 55 -4.21 2.00 -2.15
N GLU A 56 -4.69 1.06 -2.97
CA GLU A 56 -5.18 -0.23 -2.47
C GLU A 56 -4.07 -1.06 -1.79
N ARG A 57 -2.87 -1.12 -2.39
CA ARG A 57 -1.72 -1.81 -1.79
C ARG A 57 -1.31 -1.18 -0.46
N SER A 58 -1.31 0.14 -0.37
CA SER A 58 -0.94 0.84 0.85
C SER A 58 -1.95 0.55 1.95
N PHE A 59 -3.23 0.63 1.64
CA PHE A 59 -4.29 0.38 2.61
C PHE A 59 -4.32 -1.06 3.08
N ALA A 60 -4.30 -2.04 2.16
CA ALA A 60 -4.36 -3.46 2.50
C ALA A 60 -3.24 -3.90 3.45
N ARG A 61 -2.08 -3.24 3.39
CA ARG A 61 -0.90 -3.56 4.21
C ARG A 61 -0.73 -2.64 5.39
N LEU A 62 -1.63 -1.65 5.56
CA LEU A 62 -1.49 -0.56 6.51
C LEU A 62 -0.11 0.11 6.39
N LEU A 63 0.28 0.49 5.17
CA LEU A 63 1.50 1.24 4.89
C LEU A 63 1.22 2.74 4.98
N GLY A 64 1.70 3.37 6.05
CA GLY A 64 1.45 4.78 6.35
C GLY A 64 2.38 5.74 5.62
N ASP A 65 2.11 7.04 5.77
CA ASP A 65 2.91 8.17 5.29
C ASP A 65 3.32 8.16 3.82
N MET A 66 2.44 7.68 2.96
CA MET A 66 2.66 7.64 1.52
C MET A 66 2.38 8.99 0.84
N ARG A 67 3.01 10.07 1.31
CA ARG A 67 3.02 11.38 0.64
C ARG A 67 3.83 11.32 -0.65
N ALA A 68 3.63 12.29 -1.54
CA ALA A 68 4.22 12.28 -2.89
C ALA A 68 5.76 12.23 -2.89
N TYR A 69 6.43 12.68 -1.83
CA TYR A 69 7.89 12.58 -1.68
C TYR A 69 8.37 11.27 -1.05
N ASN A 70 7.47 10.41 -0.54
CA ASN A 70 7.76 9.10 0.06
C ASN A 70 7.47 7.93 -0.90
N PHE A 71 7.19 8.22 -2.17
CA PHE A 71 7.16 7.22 -3.23
C PHE A 71 7.77 7.77 -4.52
N VAL A 72 8.21 6.87 -5.38
CA VAL A 72 8.69 7.19 -6.73
C VAL A 72 7.75 6.61 -7.78
N VAL A 73 7.73 7.25 -8.95
CA VAL A 73 7.12 6.76 -10.18
C VAL A 73 8.23 6.20 -11.06
N ASP A 74 8.19 4.89 -11.25
CA ASP A 74 9.03 4.17 -12.22
C ASP A 74 8.27 4.09 -13.55
N VAL A 75 8.94 4.53 -14.62
CA VAL A 75 8.37 4.61 -15.98
C VAL A 75 9.07 3.58 -16.84
N ILE A 76 8.34 2.53 -17.19
CA ILE A 76 8.85 1.44 -18.02
C ILE A 76 8.32 1.66 -19.43
N GLN A 77 9.22 1.99 -20.35
CA GLN A 77 8.90 2.08 -21.78
C GLN A 77 9.02 0.68 -22.40
N ASP A 78 7.90 0.18 -22.92
CA ASP A 78 7.85 -0.99 -23.79
C ASP A 78 7.66 -0.54 -25.26
N PHE A 79 7.85 -1.43 -26.23
CA PHE A 79 7.92 -1.11 -27.66
C PHE A 79 6.73 -0.30 -28.21
N ASP A 80 5.54 -0.42 -27.59
CA ASP A 80 4.33 0.31 -27.98
C ASP A 80 3.61 1.01 -26.82
N GLN A 81 4.07 0.82 -25.57
CA GLN A 81 3.29 1.14 -24.39
C GLN A 81 4.16 1.60 -23.22
N VAL A 82 3.71 2.66 -22.55
CA VAL A 82 4.24 3.05 -21.25
C VAL A 82 3.55 2.26 -20.14
N GLN A 83 4.31 1.81 -19.15
CA GLN A 83 3.80 1.28 -17.89
C GLN A 83 4.33 2.15 -16.74
N TYR A 84 3.44 2.45 -15.80
CA TYR A 84 3.81 3.19 -14.58
C TYR A 84 3.80 2.24 -13.40
N ARG A 85 4.74 2.45 -12.49
CA ARG A 85 4.77 1.77 -11.21
C ARG A 85 5.07 2.75 -10.09
N LEU A 86 4.13 2.87 -9.16
CA LEU A 86 4.36 3.65 -7.93
C LEU A 86 4.97 2.73 -6.87
N ARG A 87 6.14 3.12 -6.37
CA ARG A 87 6.94 2.37 -5.39
C ARG A 87 7.21 3.22 -4.17
N SER A 88 6.80 2.75 -2.99
CA SER A 88 7.18 3.36 -1.72
C SER A 88 8.69 3.31 -1.55
N ILE A 89 9.27 4.38 -1.00
CA ILE A 89 10.70 4.47 -0.67
C ILE A 89 10.95 4.64 0.83
N ASP A 90 9.89 4.84 1.60
CA ASP A 90 9.90 4.94 3.06
C ASP A 90 8.92 3.90 3.62
N PHE A 91 9.36 3.12 4.59
CA PHE A 91 8.59 2.05 5.23
C PHE A 91 8.42 2.27 6.75
N ASP A 92 8.88 3.40 7.29
CA ASP A 92 8.98 3.65 8.73
C ASP A 92 7.61 3.66 9.44
N GLN A 93 6.52 3.96 8.72
CA GLN A 93 5.16 4.01 9.26
C GLN A 93 4.29 2.81 8.85
N GLN A 94 4.88 1.64 8.61
CA GLN A 94 4.09 0.43 8.40
C GLN A 94 3.41 -0.03 9.70
N SER A 95 2.07 -0.09 9.69
CA SER A 95 1.24 -0.58 10.81
C SER A 95 1.49 0.14 12.14
N TYR A 96 1.75 1.44 12.10
CA TYR A 96 2.05 2.24 13.29
C TYR A 96 0.90 3.16 13.73
N GLU A 97 0.23 3.82 12.80
CA GLU A 97 -0.71 4.90 13.08
C GLU A 97 -2.15 4.42 13.40
N GLY A 98 -2.84 5.16 14.28
CA GLY A 98 -4.19 4.80 14.73
C GLY A 98 -5.32 5.13 13.74
N ARG A 99 -5.14 6.11 12.85
CA ARG A 99 -6.17 6.55 11.91
C ARG A 99 -6.07 5.81 10.59
N HIS A 100 -7.13 5.11 10.17
CA HIS A 100 -7.10 4.30 8.94
C HIS A 100 -6.81 5.14 7.69
N ARG A 101 -7.21 6.42 7.68
CA ARG A 101 -6.99 7.35 6.55
C ARG A 101 -5.51 7.64 6.27
N ILE A 102 -4.62 7.45 7.24
CA ILE A 102 -3.16 7.60 7.04
C ILE A 102 -2.65 6.55 6.05
N TYR A 103 -3.29 5.39 5.97
CA TYR A 103 -2.93 4.30 5.07
C TYR A 103 -3.52 4.44 3.66
N LEU A 104 -4.19 5.57 3.39
CA LEU A 104 -4.85 5.86 2.12
C LEU A 104 -4.17 7.09 1.49
N PRO A 105 -3.18 6.88 0.59
CA PRO A 105 -2.39 7.96 -0.03
C PRO A 105 -3.23 9.15 -0.54
N GLN A 106 -4.40 8.90 -1.12
CA GLN A 106 -5.32 9.92 -1.64
C GLN A 106 -5.77 10.98 -0.62
N PHE A 107 -5.61 10.74 0.69
CA PHE A 107 -5.97 11.72 1.73
C PHE A 107 -4.83 12.67 2.12
N TYR A 108 -3.62 12.49 1.60
CA TYR A 108 -2.53 13.46 1.79
C TYR A 108 -2.70 14.66 0.87
N LYS A 109 -2.43 15.86 1.40
CA LYS A 109 -2.52 17.12 0.64
C LYS A 109 -1.54 17.14 -0.53
N GLU A 110 -0.36 16.57 -0.30
CA GLU A 110 0.73 16.42 -1.27
C GLU A 110 0.32 15.54 -2.45
N ASN A 111 -0.65 14.64 -2.25
CA ASN A 111 -1.15 13.73 -3.27
C ASN A 111 -2.38 14.27 -4.01
N LEU A 112 -2.89 15.46 -3.64
CA LEU A 112 -4.04 16.07 -4.30
C LEU A 112 -3.85 16.22 -5.83
N PRO A 113 -2.66 16.54 -6.38
CA PRO A 113 -2.44 16.54 -7.82
C PRO A 113 -2.72 15.18 -8.48
N TYR A 114 -2.32 14.07 -7.85
CA TYR A 114 -2.62 12.71 -8.34
C TYR A 114 -4.12 12.39 -8.28
N VAL A 115 -4.79 12.81 -7.21
CA VAL A 115 -6.25 12.62 -7.06
C VAL A 115 -7.00 13.35 -8.17
N ARG A 116 -6.70 14.64 -8.37
CA ARG A 116 -7.32 15.45 -9.43
C ARG A 116 -7.02 14.90 -10.81
N PHE A 117 -5.79 14.45 -11.04
CA PHE A 117 -5.39 13.82 -12.29
C PHE A 117 -6.24 12.56 -12.53
N ALA A 118 -6.36 11.66 -11.55
CA ALA A 118 -7.20 10.48 -11.69
C ALA A 118 -8.68 10.82 -11.95
N GLU A 119 -9.25 11.78 -11.24
CA GLU A 119 -10.65 12.23 -11.43
C GLU A 119 -10.92 12.77 -12.85
N GLN A 120 -9.90 13.29 -13.54
CA GLN A 120 -10.02 13.78 -14.91
C GLN A 120 -10.08 12.66 -15.96
N TYR A 121 -9.42 11.52 -15.71
CA TYR A 121 -9.17 10.51 -16.75
C TYR A 121 -9.85 9.16 -16.51
N ILE A 122 -10.31 8.88 -15.30
CA ILE A 122 -10.97 7.61 -14.97
C ILE A 122 -12.27 7.84 -14.18
N SER A 123 -13.28 7.02 -14.45
CA SER A 123 -14.56 7.10 -13.76
C SER A 123 -14.49 6.41 -12.38
N ARG A 124 -15.50 6.63 -11.52
CA ARG A 124 -15.63 5.89 -10.25
C ARG A 124 -15.70 4.38 -10.46
N GLU A 125 -16.40 3.93 -11.50
CA GLU A 125 -16.47 2.51 -11.87
C GLU A 125 -15.09 1.96 -12.22
N ASN A 126 -14.26 2.73 -12.93
CA ASN A 126 -12.89 2.32 -13.21
C ASN A 126 -12.04 2.26 -11.93
N VAL A 127 -12.21 3.19 -10.98
CA VAL A 127 -11.52 3.15 -9.68
C VAL A 127 -11.85 1.84 -8.95
N ASP A 128 -13.13 1.51 -8.82
CA ASP A 128 -13.57 0.29 -8.14
C ASP A 128 -13.05 -0.96 -8.85
N GLN A 129 -13.10 -0.98 -10.18
CA GLN A 129 -12.55 -2.06 -10.99
C GLN A 129 -11.04 -2.23 -10.75
N TYR A 130 -10.25 -1.15 -10.80
CA TYR A 130 -8.80 -1.24 -10.63
C TYR A 130 -8.38 -1.61 -9.20
N ALA A 131 -9.13 -1.17 -8.19
CA ALA A 131 -8.95 -1.63 -6.82
C ALA A 131 -9.25 -3.14 -6.68
N ASN A 132 -10.32 -3.62 -7.29
CA ASN A 132 -10.64 -5.06 -7.34
C ASN A 132 -9.56 -5.88 -8.06
N GLU A 133 -9.03 -5.40 -9.17
CA GLU A 133 -7.90 -6.03 -9.86
C GLU A 133 -6.67 -6.15 -8.94
N GLU A 134 -6.33 -5.10 -8.19
CA GLU A 134 -5.21 -5.15 -7.26
C GLU A 134 -5.46 -6.11 -6.09
N ARG A 135 -6.68 -6.13 -5.52
CA ARG A 135 -7.06 -7.12 -4.50
C ARG A 135 -6.89 -8.55 -5.00
N ALA A 136 -7.28 -8.84 -6.24
CA ALA A 136 -7.10 -10.16 -6.83
C ALA A 136 -5.61 -10.54 -6.97
N LEU A 137 -4.76 -9.59 -7.37
CA LEU A 137 -3.31 -9.79 -7.45
C LEU A 137 -2.69 -9.99 -6.06
N LEU A 138 -3.08 -9.19 -5.07
CA LEU A 138 -2.64 -9.33 -3.69
C LEU A 138 -3.04 -10.68 -3.09
N ARG A 139 -4.28 -11.12 -3.32
CA ARG A 139 -4.76 -12.44 -2.89
C ARG A 139 -3.93 -13.57 -3.48
N ARG A 140 -3.57 -13.48 -4.77
CA ARG A 140 -2.69 -14.47 -5.41
C ARG A 140 -1.30 -14.47 -4.76
N ARG A 141 -0.72 -13.30 -4.49
CA ARG A 141 0.59 -13.19 -3.82
C ARG A 141 0.55 -13.74 -2.40
N TYR A 142 -0.50 -13.41 -1.64
CA TYR A 142 -0.72 -13.94 -0.29
C TYR A 142 -0.65 -15.47 -0.29
N ARG A 143 -1.41 -16.13 -1.17
CA ARG A 143 -1.42 -17.60 -1.24
C ARG A 143 -0.07 -18.21 -1.60
N ILE A 144 0.70 -17.53 -2.45
CA ILE A 144 2.04 -18.02 -2.84
C ILE A 144 3.04 -17.86 -1.68
N ALA A 145 2.91 -16.80 -0.88
CA ALA A 145 3.81 -16.47 0.21
C ALA A 145 3.22 -16.79 1.60
N GLN A 146 2.22 -17.67 1.67
CA GLN A 146 1.41 -17.85 2.87
C GLN A 146 2.26 -18.22 4.08
N ASP A 147 3.13 -19.22 3.96
CA ASP A 147 3.99 -19.67 5.06
C ASP A 147 4.86 -18.52 5.61
N GLN A 148 5.47 -17.72 4.72
CA GLN A 148 6.30 -16.58 5.11
C GLN A 148 5.49 -15.44 5.75
N ILE A 149 4.25 -15.24 5.29
CA ILE A 149 3.35 -14.23 5.84
C ILE A 149 2.86 -14.66 7.22
N ASP A 150 2.55 -15.93 7.41
CA ASP A 150 2.10 -16.49 8.69
C ASP A 150 3.23 -16.41 9.73
N GLU A 151 4.47 -16.77 9.36
CA GLU A 151 5.67 -16.57 10.21
C GLU A 151 5.86 -15.10 10.61
N LEU A 152 5.71 -14.17 9.66
CA LEU A 152 5.81 -12.74 9.95
C LEU A 152 4.71 -12.28 10.92
N PHE A 153 3.48 -12.75 10.73
CA PHE A 153 2.37 -12.41 11.61
C PHE A 153 2.56 -12.97 13.03
N ASP A 154 3.14 -14.16 13.18
CA ASP A 154 3.40 -14.72 14.49
C ASP A 154 4.35 -13.85 15.32
N VAL A 155 5.36 -13.27 14.69
CA VAL A 155 6.24 -12.26 15.33
C VAL A 155 5.48 -10.95 15.61
N MET A 156 4.78 -10.41 14.60
CA MET A 156 4.05 -9.14 14.74
C MET A 156 2.93 -9.19 15.78
N ARG A 157 2.42 -10.38 16.13
CA ARG A 157 1.39 -10.57 17.15
C ARG A 157 1.93 -10.41 18.57
N THR A 158 3.22 -10.62 18.78
CA THR A 158 3.87 -10.52 20.10
C THR A 158 4.68 -9.25 20.27
N GLU A 159 5.13 -8.65 19.17
CA GLU A 159 5.90 -7.40 19.19
C GLU A 159 5.03 -6.15 19.41
N VAL A 160 5.58 -5.17 20.14
CA VAL A 160 4.94 -3.87 20.36
C VAL A 160 5.30 -2.95 19.20
N LEU A 161 4.50 -2.99 18.14
CA LEU A 161 4.72 -2.16 16.94
C LEU A 161 4.17 -0.74 17.06
N SER A 162 3.27 -0.48 18.01
CA SER A 162 2.63 0.81 18.20
C SER A 162 2.11 0.98 19.63
N SER A 163 1.62 2.18 19.95
CA SER A 163 0.96 2.46 21.22
C SER A 163 -0.39 1.76 21.32
N GLU A 164 -0.79 1.40 22.55
CA GLU A 164 -2.12 0.82 22.83
C GLU A 164 -3.27 1.72 22.33
N GLY A 165 -3.09 3.05 22.41
CA GLY A 165 -4.06 4.02 21.91
C GLY A 165 -4.24 3.95 20.39
N HIS A 166 -3.15 3.85 19.64
CA HIS A 166 -3.21 3.64 18.18
C HIS A 166 -3.87 2.31 17.83
N VAL A 167 -3.57 1.24 18.60
CA VAL A 167 -4.20 -0.07 18.40
C VAL A 167 -5.70 -0.01 18.58
N ALA A 168 -6.17 0.52 19.72
CA ALA A 168 -7.59 0.62 20.01
C ALA A 168 -8.32 1.50 18.98
N GLN A 169 -7.72 2.63 18.58
CA GLN A 169 -8.32 3.50 17.58
C GLN A 169 -8.45 2.81 16.23
N LEU A 170 -7.37 2.23 15.71
CA LEU A 170 -7.38 1.62 14.39
C LEU A 170 -8.32 0.42 14.35
N ALA A 171 -8.32 -0.40 15.40
CA ALA A 171 -9.25 -1.51 15.57
C ALA A 171 -10.71 -1.04 15.52
N SER A 172 -11.05 0.06 16.20
CA SER A 172 -12.41 0.60 16.16
C SER A 172 -12.79 1.13 14.78
N GLU A 173 -11.92 1.92 14.14
CA GLU A 173 -12.17 2.48 12.81
C GLU A 173 -12.32 1.37 11.74
N LEU A 174 -11.50 0.32 11.82
CA LEU A 174 -11.59 -0.83 10.92
C LEU A 174 -12.80 -1.73 11.20
N ALA A 175 -13.25 -1.82 12.45
CA ALA A 175 -14.49 -2.51 12.79
C ALA A 175 -15.69 -1.89 12.07
N GLU A 176 -15.74 -0.56 12.05
CA GLU A 176 -16.79 0.20 11.36
C GLU A 176 -16.65 0.06 9.84
N LEU A 177 -15.44 0.23 9.30
CA LEU A 177 -15.18 0.16 7.86
C LEU A 177 -15.54 -1.21 7.25
N HIS A 178 -15.26 -2.30 7.96
CA HIS A 178 -15.54 -3.66 7.50
C HIS A 178 -16.89 -4.22 7.96
N GLY A 179 -17.61 -3.50 8.84
CA GLY A 179 -18.80 -4.02 9.51
C GLY A 179 -18.51 -5.25 10.37
N ASP A 180 -17.34 -5.31 11.00
CA ASP A 180 -16.84 -6.47 11.75
C ASP A 180 -16.46 -6.08 13.19
N PRO A 181 -17.35 -6.27 14.17
CA PRO A 181 -17.09 -5.93 15.57
C PRO A 181 -15.89 -6.67 16.18
N GLY A 182 -15.48 -7.80 15.59
CA GLY A 182 -14.36 -8.61 16.11
C GLY A 182 -12.99 -7.94 15.98
N PHE A 183 -12.88 -6.81 15.29
CA PHE A 183 -11.67 -5.97 15.39
C PHE A 183 -11.50 -5.36 16.78
N ARG A 184 -12.58 -5.00 17.48
CA ARG A 184 -12.52 -4.24 18.74
C ARG A 184 -11.88 -5.00 19.90
N SER A 185 -11.80 -6.32 19.80
CA SER A 185 -11.13 -7.17 20.79
C SER A 185 -9.64 -7.42 20.47
N LEU A 186 -9.10 -6.84 19.40
CA LEU A 186 -7.70 -7.02 19.02
C LEU A 186 -6.81 -6.03 19.79
N ASP A 187 -5.72 -6.56 20.33
CA ASP A 187 -4.82 -5.91 21.29
C ASP A 187 -3.42 -5.63 20.72
N THR A 188 -3.10 -6.14 19.52
CA THR A 188 -1.81 -5.88 18.85
C THR A 188 -1.96 -5.50 17.38
N MET A 189 -1.01 -4.72 16.86
CA MET A 189 -0.99 -4.33 15.45
C MET A 189 -0.89 -5.51 14.50
N GLY A 190 -0.12 -6.54 14.83
CA GLY A 190 -0.08 -7.76 14.02
C GLY A 190 -1.45 -8.41 13.86
N ARG A 191 -2.24 -8.47 14.95
CA ARG A 191 -3.61 -8.99 14.90
C ARG A 191 -4.55 -8.10 14.09
N VAL A 192 -4.48 -6.78 14.27
CA VAL A 192 -5.28 -5.81 13.51
C VAL A 192 -4.98 -5.90 12.01
N LEU A 193 -3.70 -5.88 11.62
CA LEU A 193 -3.28 -6.02 10.23
C LEU A 193 -3.72 -7.36 9.64
N HIS A 194 -3.53 -8.47 10.35
CA HIS A 194 -3.90 -9.79 9.86
C HIS A 194 -5.41 -9.90 9.57
N ARG A 195 -6.25 -9.42 10.50
CA ARG A 195 -7.71 -9.39 10.30
C ARG A 195 -8.10 -8.41 9.18
N HIS A 196 -7.48 -7.23 9.12
CA HIS A 196 -7.68 -6.25 8.06
C HIS A 196 -7.42 -6.85 6.68
N LEU A 197 -6.23 -7.43 6.51
CA LEU A 197 -5.79 -8.04 5.26
C LEU A 197 -6.72 -9.20 4.85
N SER A 198 -7.10 -10.04 5.82
CA SER A 198 -8.04 -11.15 5.58
C SER A 198 -9.40 -10.69 5.10
N ARG A 199 -9.98 -9.66 5.75
CA ARG A 199 -11.26 -9.07 5.34
C ARG A 199 -11.15 -8.38 3.99
N ARG A 200 -10.08 -7.59 3.79
CA ARG A 200 -9.87 -6.82 2.55
C ARG A 200 -9.64 -7.70 1.33
N LEU A 201 -8.97 -8.83 1.51
CA LEU A 201 -8.67 -9.78 0.44
C LEU A 201 -9.67 -10.94 0.37
N GLU A 202 -10.72 -10.95 1.20
CA GLU A 202 -11.73 -12.03 1.26
C GLU A 202 -11.07 -13.41 1.41
N LEU A 203 -10.06 -13.50 2.28
CA LEU A 203 -9.39 -14.75 2.58
C LEU A 203 -10.30 -15.62 3.44
N HIS A 204 -10.33 -16.93 3.15
CA HIS A 204 -10.92 -17.89 4.06
C HIS A 204 -9.94 -18.06 5.22
N VAL A 205 -10.20 -17.41 6.35
CA VAL A 205 -9.48 -17.71 7.58
C VAL A 205 -10.17 -18.94 8.18
N PRO A 206 -9.47 -20.08 8.33
CA PRO A 206 -10.04 -21.21 9.07
C PRO A 206 -10.41 -20.72 10.48
N ALA A 207 -11.57 -21.18 10.97
CA ALA A 207 -12.09 -20.82 12.29
C ALA A 207 -11.14 -21.19 13.43
#